data_AF-A0A2V5P5H0-F1
#
_entry.id   AF-A0A2V5P5H0-F1
#
_cell.length_a   1.000
_cell.length_b   1.000
_cell.length_c   1.000
_cell.angle_alpha   90.00
_cell.angle_beta   90.00
_cell.angle_gamma   90.00
#
_symmetry.space_group_name_H-M   'P 1'
#
loop_
_entity.id
_entity.type
_entity.pdbx_description
1 polymer ?
#
loop_
_entity_poly.entity_id
_entity_poly.type
_entity_poly.pdbx_seq_one_letter_code
_entity_poly.pdbx_strand_id
1 'polypeptide(L)'
;MHTSLNSQVLVLNRLWQAVNICSARRAFSLVYAGHAQIVSSDDANNFLTHDFESWRDLSANAPDHEVVTTISFKIRIPRVIVLLVFDRLPKKEVKFTRHNVFERDKNTCQYCGDVFDRSELNLDHVVPRDRGGTTTWENVVCSCIACNTRKGNRL
;
A
#
# COMPACT_ATOMS: atom_id res chain seq x y z
N MET A 1 -5.24 21.90 -7.63
CA MET A 1 -6.69 21.61 -7.57
C MET A 1 -6.90 20.21 -7.01
N HIS A 2 -7.29 20.09 -5.73
CA HIS A 2 -7.66 18.79 -5.17
C HIS A 2 -9.01 18.36 -5.75
N THR A 3 -9.01 17.47 -6.74
CA THR A 3 -10.23 16.85 -7.21
C THR A 3 -10.79 15.97 -6.10
N SER A 4 -12.08 16.12 -5.76
CA SER A 4 -12.83 15.31 -4.79
C SER A 4 -12.61 13.79 -4.94
N LEU A 5 -12.36 13.30 -6.17
CA LEU A 5 -12.04 11.90 -6.45
C LEU A 5 -10.69 11.39 -5.90
N ASN A 6 -9.79 12.30 -5.51
CA ASN A 6 -8.51 11.97 -4.89
C ASN A 6 -8.57 12.04 -3.36
N SER A 7 -9.73 12.35 -2.78
CA SER A 7 -9.94 12.29 -1.33
C SER A 7 -9.67 10.87 -0.80
N GLN A 8 -9.20 10.82 0.44
CA GLN A 8 -8.86 9.58 1.12
C GLN A 8 -10.10 8.88 1.66
N VAL A 9 -10.17 7.58 1.43
CA VAL A 9 -11.25 6.68 1.85
C VAL A 9 -10.63 5.52 2.63
N LEU A 10 -11.14 5.30 3.83
CA LEU A 10 -10.73 4.18 4.68
C LEU A 10 -11.29 2.86 4.11
N VAL A 11 -10.45 1.85 4.05
CA VAL A 11 -10.82 0.50 3.61
C VAL A 11 -10.79 -0.43 4.81
N LEU A 12 -11.91 -1.10 5.06
CA LEU A 12 -12.09 -2.12 6.07
C LEU A 12 -12.10 -3.52 5.43
N ASN A 13 -11.67 -4.54 6.17
CA ASN A 13 -11.96 -5.94 5.83
C ASN A 13 -13.34 -6.35 6.37
N ARG A 14 -13.83 -7.57 6.08
CA ARG A 14 -15.14 -8.04 6.57
C ARG A 14 -15.23 -8.14 8.11
N LEU A 15 -14.11 -8.12 8.80
CA LEU A 15 -14.02 -8.06 10.27
C LEU A 15 -14.09 -6.62 10.81
N TRP A 16 -14.40 -5.63 9.95
CA TRP A 16 -14.48 -4.21 10.31
C TRP A 16 -13.15 -3.60 10.79
N GLN A 17 -12.02 -4.22 10.45
CA GLN A 17 -10.69 -3.71 10.79
C GLN A 17 -10.17 -2.83 9.65
N ALA A 18 -9.58 -1.69 10.02
CA ALA A 18 -8.89 -0.81 9.09
C ALA A 18 -7.69 -1.53 8.46
N VAL A 19 -7.73 -1.73 7.14
CA VAL A 19 -6.68 -2.44 6.39
C VAL A 19 -5.86 -1.53 5.49
N ASN A 20 -6.46 -0.47 4.93
CA ASN A 20 -5.78 0.42 4.00
C ASN A 20 -6.51 1.76 3.86
N ILE A 21 -5.87 2.73 3.19
CA ILE A 21 -6.50 3.96 2.69
C ILE A 21 -6.36 3.96 1.17
N CYS A 22 -7.44 4.28 0.46
CA CYS A 22 -7.43 4.43 -1.00
C CYS A 22 -8.05 5.77 -1.43
N SER A 23 -7.97 6.10 -2.71
CA SER A 23 -8.66 7.26 -3.27
C SER A 23 -10.16 6.98 -3.46
N ALA A 24 -10.99 8.02 -3.40
CA ALA A 24 -12.42 7.91 -3.70
C ALA A 24 -12.70 7.31 -5.08
N ARG A 25 -11.87 7.61 -6.09
CA ARG A 25 -11.90 6.96 -7.41
C ARG A 25 -11.81 5.43 -7.31
N ARG A 26 -10.84 4.93 -6.53
CA ARG A 26 -10.65 3.49 -6.35
C ARG A 26 -11.80 2.88 -5.54
N ALA A 27 -12.27 3.59 -4.51
CA ALA A 27 -13.41 3.16 -3.72
C ALA A 27 -14.66 2.97 -4.58
N PHE A 28 -15.03 3.96 -5.40
CA PHE A 28 -16.14 3.85 -6.34
C PHE A 28 -15.97 2.67 -7.31
N SER A 29 -14.75 2.45 -7.82
CA SER A 29 -14.49 1.31 -8.72
C SER A 29 -14.75 -0.04 -8.03
N LEU A 30 -14.33 -0.19 -6.77
CA LEU A 30 -14.55 -1.41 -5.99
C LEU A 30 -16.02 -1.65 -5.66
N VAL A 31 -16.72 -0.59 -5.27
CA VAL A 31 -18.15 -0.65 -4.91
C VAL A 31 -19.00 -0.94 -6.15
N TYR A 32 -18.73 -0.26 -7.26
CA TYR A 32 -19.42 -0.49 -8.53
C TYR A 32 -19.20 -1.91 -9.06
N ALA A 33 -17.99 -2.45 -8.90
CA ALA A 33 -17.71 -3.84 -9.25
C ALA A 33 -18.29 -4.88 -8.26
N GLY A 34 -19.02 -4.46 -7.23
CA GLY A 34 -19.59 -5.36 -6.22
C GLY A 34 -18.57 -5.99 -5.26
N HIS A 35 -17.35 -5.48 -5.21
CA HIS A 35 -16.28 -6.01 -4.34
C HIS A 35 -16.24 -5.36 -2.96
N ALA A 36 -16.96 -4.25 -2.79
CA ALA A 36 -17.01 -3.48 -1.55
C ALA A 36 -18.39 -2.86 -1.35
N GLN A 37 -18.70 -2.52 -0.11
CA GLN A 37 -19.87 -1.71 0.27
C GLN A 37 -19.40 -0.44 0.98
N ILE A 38 -20.19 0.62 0.87
CA ILE A 38 -19.94 1.90 1.54
C ILE A 38 -20.55 1.85 2.93
N VAL A 39 -19.80 2.32 3.92
CA VAL A 39 -20.26 2.41 5.30
C VAL A 39 -20.71 3.84 5.60
N SER A 40 -21.90 3.97 6.18
CA SER A 40 -22.41 5.22 6.75
C SER A 40 -23.04 4.96 8.11
N SER A 41 -23.24 6.02 8.90
CA SER A 41 -24.01 5.97 10.14
C SER A 41 -25.37 6.64 9.95
N ASP A 42 -26.39 6.13 10.63
CA ASP A 42 -27.66 6.85 10.82
C ASP A 42 -27.59 7.83 12.01
N ASP A 43 -28.67 8.56 12.26
CA ASP A 43 -28.77 9.52 13.38
C ASP A 43 -28.67 8.85 14.76
N ALA A 44 -28.89 7.54 14.83
CA ALA A 44 -28.76 6.74 16.04
C ALA A 44 -27.37 6.09 16.19
N ASN A 45 -26.39 6.48 15.35
CA ASN A 45 -25.03 5.93 15.29
C ASN A 45 -24.95 4.43 14.94
N ASN A 46 -25.98 3.85 14.33
CA ASN A 46 -25.90 2.51 13.77
C ASN A 46 -25.15 2.56 12.44
N PHE A 47 -24.24 1.59 12.24
CA PHE A 47 -23.55 1.45 10.96
C PHE A 47 -24.41 0.70 9.96
N LEU A 48 -24.60 1.32 8.80
CA LEU A 48 -25.28 0.78 7.64
C LEU A 48 -24.26 0.54 6.51
N THR A 49 -24.54 -0.46 5.69
CA THR A 49 -23.73 -0.77 4.50
C THR A 49 -24.58 -0.61 3.24
N HIS A 50 -24.00 -0.01 2.21
CA HIS A 50 -24.67 0.29 0.96
C HIS A 50 -23.87 -0.27 -0.21
N ASP A 51 -24.55 -0.95 -1.13
CA ASP A 51 -24.01 -1.19 -2.47
C ASP A 51 -24.03 0.10 -3.30
N PHE A 52 -23.61 0.01 -4.56
CA PHE A 52 -23.53 1.19 -5.43
C PHE A 52 -24.88 1.86 -5.67
N GLU A 53 -25.91 1.07 -5.97
CA GLU A 53 -27.25 1.57 -6.31
C GLU A 53 -27.91 2.22 -5.09
N SER A 54 -27.90 1.53 -3.94
CA SER A 54 -28.41 2.06 -2.68
C SER A 54 -27.69 3.35 -2.27
N TRP A 55 -26.37 3.41 -2.45
CA TRP A 55 -25.61 4.62 -2.13
C TRP A 55 -25.92 5.79 -3.08
N ARG A 56 -26.10 5.51 -4.38
CA ARG A 56 -26.51 6.52 -5.36
C ARG A 56 -27.87 7.11 -4.99
N ASP A 57 -28.83 6.26 -4.66
CA ASP A 57 -30.20 6.68 -4.35
C ASP A 57 -30.23 7.48 -3.03
N LEU A 58 -29.48 7.03 -2.02
CA LEU A 58 -29.28 7.81 -0.79
C LEU A 58 -28.62 9.16 -1.09
N SER A 59 -27.66 9.20 -2.00
CA SER A 59 -26.91 10.42 -2.36
C SER A 59 -27.77 11.52 -2.96
N ALA A 60 -28.88 11.17 -3.62
CA ALA A 60 -29.79 12.15 -4.22
C ALA A 60 -30.42 13.09 -3.18
N ASN A 61 -30.54 12.64 -1.93
CA ASN A 61 -31.35 13.31 -0.90
C ASN A 61 -30.54 13.99 0.21
N ALA A 62 -29.24 14.29 0.04
CA ALA A 62 -28.52 15.08 1.04
C ALA A 62 -27.61 16.18 0.46
N PRO A 63 -27.95 17.45 0.67
CA PRO A 63 -27.24 18.59 0.11
C PRO A 63 -25.91 18.92 0.81
N ASP A 64 -25.71 18.52 2.07
CA ASP A 64 -24.58 18.97 2.91
C ASP A 64 -23.31 18.10 2.80
N HIS A 65 -23.28 17.13 1.89
CA HIS A 65 -22.13 16.25 1.72
C HIS A 65 -21.25 16.63 0.54
N GLU A 66 -19.96 16.32 0.64
CA GLU A 66 -19.06 16.38 -0.51
C GLU A 66 -19.51 15.35 -1.57
N VAL A 67 -19.86 15.84 -2.76
CA VAL A 67 -20.42 15.04 -3.85
C VAL A 67 -19.59 15.14 -5.12
N VAL A 68 -19.60 14.06 -5.90
CA VAL A 68 -19.16 14.07 -7.29
C VAL A 68 -20.39 14.27 -8.18
N THR A 69 -20.33 15.22 -9.10
CA THR A 69 -21.40 15.47 -10.08
C THR A 69 -21.04 14.78 -11.40
N THR A 70 -21.96 13.96 -11.90
CA THR A 70 -21.89 13.33 -13.23
C THR A 70 -22.86 14.04 -14.19
N ILE A 71 -22.92 13.60 -15.45
CA ILE A 71 -23.87 14.14 -16.42
C ILE A 71 -25.34 13.88 -16.05
N SER A 72 -25.64 12.85 -15.26
CA SER A 72 -27.01 12.37 -15.03
C SER A 72 -27.40 12.24 -13.56
N PHE A 73 -26.44 12.28 -12.63
CA PHE A 73 -26.71 12.21 -11.19
C PHE A 73 -25.57 12.77 -10.35
N LYS A 74 -25.84 12.97 -9.05
CA LYS A 74 -24.84 13.30 -8.03
C LYS A 74 -24.65 12.13 -7.09
N ILE A 75 -23.41 11.89 -6.64
CA ILE A 75 -23.10 10.80 -5.72
C ILE A 75 -22.16 11.28 -4.62
N ARG A 76 -22.47 10.98 -3.36
CA ARG A 76 -21.64 11.35 -2.20
C ARG A 76 -20.32 10.61 -2.25
N ILE A 77 -19.26 11.27 -1.82
CA ILE A 77 -17.95 10.64 -1.70
C ILE A 77 -17.98 9.67 -0.51
N PRO A 78 -17.66 8.38 -0.71
CA PRO A 78 -17.56 7.45 0.39
C PRO A 78 -16.37 7.83 1.28
N ARG A 79 -16.56 7.80 2.60
CA ARG A 79 -15.45 7.99 3.56
C ARG A 79 -14.87 6.68 4.05
N VAL A 80 -15.71 5.65 4.09
CA VAL A 80 -15.35 4.31 4.55
C VAL A 80 -15.99 3.28 3.63
N ILE A 81 -15.23 2.27 3.23
CA ILE A 81 -15.75 1.09 2.52
C ILE A 81 -15.33 -0.19 3.24
N VAL A 82 -16.13 -1.23 3.13
CA VAL A 82 -15.82 -2.58 3.60
C VAL A 82 -15.68 -3.53 2.41
N LEU A 83 -14.58 -4.29 2.34
CA LEU A 83 -14.37 -5.29 1.30
C LEU A 83 -15.21 -6.54 1.56
N LEU A 84 -15.90 -7.06 0.55
CA LEU A 84 -16.79 -8.22 0.68
C LEU A 84 -16.11 -9.57 0.48
N VAL A 85 -14.89 -9.60 -0.07
CA VAL A 85 -14.18 -10.85 -0.45
C VAL A 85 -12.83 -10.96 0.26
N PHE A 86 -12.47 -10.00 1.11
CA PHE A 86 -11.12 -9.89 1.67
C PHE A 86 -11.14 -9.84 3.20
N ASP A 87 -10.70 -10.94 3.82
CA ASP A 87 -10.59 -11.09 5.29
C ASP A 87 -9.17 -10.97 5.82
N ARG A 88 -8.19 -10.95 4.91
CA ARG A 88 -6.78 -10.96 5.28
C ARG A 88 -6.35 -9.54 5.63
N LEU A 89 -5.57 -9.37 6.68
CA LEU A 89 -4.77 -8.15 6.82
C LEU A 89 -3.77 -8.11 5.65
N PRO A 90 -3.54 -6.96 4.99
CA PRO A 90 -2.50 -6.87 3.98
C PRO A 90 -1.19 -7.26 4.66
N LYS A 91 -0.58 -8.35 4.17
CA LYS A 91 0.76 -8.72 4.60
C LYS A 91 1.68 -7.55 4.26
N LYS A 92 2.11 -6.79 5.27
CA LYS A 92 3.17 -5.79 5.13
C LYS A 92 4.51 -6.51 5.03
N GLU A 93 4.66 -7.40 4.05
CA GLU A 93 5.97 -7.97 3.73
C GLU A 93 6.81 -6.85 3.11
N VAL A 94 7.90 -6.49 3.78
CA VAL A 94 8.86 -5.52 3.26
C VAL A 94 9.41 -6.08 1.97
N LYS A 95 9.17 -5.37 0.86
CA LYS A 95 9.62 -5.84 -0.46
C LYS A 95 11.14 -5.92 -0.49
N PHE A 96 11.69 -6.98 -1.07
CA PHE A 96 13.12 -7.08 -1.31
C PHE A 96 13.52 -6.11 -2.43
N THR A 97 14.07 -4.95 -2.07
CA THR A 97 14.52 -3.90 -2.99
C THR A 97 15.87 -3.35 -2.53
N ARG A 98 16.66 -2.77 -3.43
CA ARG A 98 17.96 -2.15 -3.09
C ARG A 98 17.81 -1.09 -1.99
N HIS A 99 16.76 -0.28 -2.08
CA HIS A 99 16.45 0.71 -1.05
C HIS A 99 16.26 0.07 0.33
N ASN A 100 15.43 -0.98 0.42
CA ASN A 100 15.14 -1.62 1.70
C ASN A 100 16.33 -2.42 2.27
N VAL A 101 17.22 -2.96 1.41
CA VAL A 101 18.47 -3.59 1.89
C VAL A 101 19.41 -2.55 2.50
N PHE A 102 19.54 -1.38 1.87
CA PHE A 102 20.35 -0.29 2.43
C PHE A 102 19.76 0.29 3.72
N GLU A 103 18.43 0.38 3.82
CA GLU A 103 17.79 0.80 5.07
C GLU A 103 17.97 -0.24 6.18
N ARG A 104 17.80 -1.53 5.87
CA ARG A 104 18.08 -2.63 6.82
C ARG A 104 19.50 -2.52 7.36
N ASP A 105 20.47 -2.33 6.48
CA ASP A 105 21.89 -2.30 6.83
C ASP A 105 22.38 -0.91 7.26
N LYS A 106 21.47 0.08 7.37
CA LYS A 106 21.77 1.47 7.76
C LYS A 106 22.88 2.14 6.95
N ASN A 107 22.97 1.81 5.66
CA ASN A 107 24.06 2.22 4.77
C ASN A 107 25.47 1.84 5.30
N THR A 108 25.56 0.77 6.10
CA THR A 108 26.82 0.22 6.62
C THR A 108 27.28 -0.95 5.74
N CYS A 109 28.54 -0.93 5.32
CA CYS A 109 29.16 -2.05 4.62
C CYS A 109 29.27 -3.26 5.56
N GLN A 110 28.66 -4.39 5.20
CA GLN A 110 28.66 -5.60 6.04
C GLN A 110 30.02 -6.32 6.08
N TYR A 111 31.01 -5.87 5.30
CA TYR A 111 32.34 -6.45 5.27
C TYR A 111 33.37 -5.66 6.09
N CYS A 112 33.39 -4.32 6.01
CA CYS A 112 34.33 -3.50 6.78
C CYS A 112 33.71 -2.83 8.01
N GLY A 113 32.37 -2.73 8.07
CA GLY A 113 31.66 -2.10 9.18
C GLY A 113 31.55 -0.57 9.08
N ASP A 114 32.15 0.07 8.09
CA ASP A 114 32.06 1.52 7.91
C ASP A 114 30.72 1.93 7.27
N VAL A 115 30.27 3.14 7.61
CA VAL A 115 29.06 3.78 7.06
C VAL A 115 29.45 4.64 5.85
N PHE A 116 28.68 4.54 4.76
CA PHE A 116 28.95 5.26 3.51
C PHE A 116 27.70 5.96 2.99
N ASP A 117 27.89 6.91 2.07
CA ASP A 117 26.81 7.43 1.26
C ASP A 117 26.27 6.36 0.30
N ARG A 118 24.97 6.42 0.00
CA ARG A 118 24.30 5.43 -0.88
C ARG A 118 24.90 5.34 -2.29
N SER A 119 25.58 6.38 -2.75
CA SER A 119 26.31 6.41 -4.03
C SER A 119 27.58 5.55 -4.01
N GLU A 120 28.15 5.29 -2.84
CA GLU A 120 29.38 4.52 -2.65
C GLU A 120 29.11 3.06 -2.25
N LEU A 121 27.82 2.69 -2.19
CA LEU A 121 27.34 1.39 -1.77
C LEU A 121 26.76 0.58 -2.93
N ASN A 122 27.05 -0.71 -2.88
CA ASN A 122 26.53 -1.76 -3.73
C ASN A 122 25.79 -2.80 -2.91
N LEU A 123 25.01 -3.62 -3.60
CA LEU A 123 24.54 -4.89 -3.07
C LEU A 123 25.54 -5.95 -3.47
N ASP A 124 25.83 -6.88 -2.55
CA ASP A 124 26.64 -8.04 -2.84
C ASP A 124 25.99 -9.31 -2.29
N HIS A 125 26.23 -10.41 -3.00
CA HIS A 125 25.83 -11.74 -2.58
C HIS A 125 26.93 -12.33 -1.69
N VAL A 126 26.63 -12.60 -0.42
CA VAL A 126 27.58 -13.18 0.53
C VAL A 126 28.16 -14.48 -0.02
N VAL A 127 27.29 -15.40 -0.43
CA VAL A 127 27.61 -16.54 -1.30
C VAL A 127 27.42 -16.09 -2.74
N PRO A 128 28.47 -16.08 -3.59
CA PRO A 128 28.36 -15.68 -4.99
C PRO A 128 27.37 -16.53 -5.80
N ARG A 129 26.78 -15.92 -6.83
CA ARG A 129 25.79 -16.58 -7.69
C ARG A 129 26.37 -17.77 -8.46
N ASP A 130 27.61 -17.67 -8.90
CA ASP A 130 28.34 -18.76 -9.57
C ASP A 130 28.60 -19.96 -8.64
N ARG A 131 28.53 -19.77 -7.32
CA ARG A 131 28.59 -20.81 -6.30
C ARG A 131 27.21 -21.22 -5.75
N GLY A 132 26.13 -20.84 -6.43
CA GLY A 132 24.76 -21.21 -6.05
C GLY A 132 24.08 -20.25 -5.07
N GLY A 133 24.67 -19.09 -4.79
CA GLY A 133 24.06 -18.09 -3.92
C GLY A 133 22.76 -17.51 -4.47
N THR A 134 21.70 -17.58 -3.68
CA THR A 134 20.36 -17.09 -4.04
C THR A 134 20.21 -15.60 -3.76
N THR A 135 19.33 -14.92 -4.49
CA THR A 135 18.96 -13.52 -4.21
C THR A 135 17.86 -13.49 -3.15
N THR A 136 18.25 -13.60 -1.89
CA THR A 136 17.35 -13.55 -0.72
C THR A 136 17.84 -12.52 0.29
N TRP A 137 17.00 -12.22 1.29
CA TRP A 137 17.35 -11.30 2.38
C TRP A 137 18.61 -11.75 3.12
N GLU A 138 18.79 -13.05 3.30
CA GLU A 138 19.87 -13.64 4.09
C GLU A 138 21.21 -13.61 3.33
N ASN A 139 21.18 -13.60 1.99
CA ASN A 139 22.38 -13.72 1.17
C ASN A 139 22.77 -12.40 0.48
N VAL A 140 21.91 -11.37 0.47
CA VAL A 140 22.24 -10.07 -0.14
C VAL A 140 22.45 -9.01 0.94
N VAL A 141 23.59 -8.34 0.87
CA VAL A 141 24.04 -7.36 1.86
C VAL A 141 24.53 -6.07 1.23
N CYS A 142 24.50 -4.99 2.00
CA CYS A 142 25.16 -3.74 1.69
C CYS A 142 26.70 -3.90 1.73
N SER A 143 27.39 -3.44 0.69
CA SER A 143 28.86 -3.47 0.60
C SER A 143 29.40 -2.19 -0.02
N CYS A 144 30.52 -1.67 0.47
CA CYS A 144 31.21 -0.58 -0.21
C CYS A 144 31.88 -1.10 -1.49
N ILE A 145 32.09 -0.21 -2.47
CA ILE A 145 32.69 -0.55 -3.76
C ILE A 145 34.05 -1.26 -3.58
N ALA A 146 34.88 -0.79 -2.65
CA ALA A 146 36.21 -1.35 -2.39
C ALA A 146 36.16 -2.79 -1.85
N CYS A 147 35.30 -3.07 -0.86
CA CYS A 147 35.14 -4.42 -0.30
C CYS A 147 34.54 -5.37 -1.33
N ASN A 148 33.50 -4.95 -2.05
CA ASN A 148 32.85 -5.76 -3.07
C ASN A 148 33.83 -6.15 -4.19
N THR A 149 34.60 -5.17 -4.68
CA THR A 149 35.66 -5.41 -5.70
C THR A 149 36.74 -6.37 -5.19
N ARG A 150 37.15 -6.26 -3.92
CA ARG A 150 38.14 -7.16 -3.31
C ARG A 150 37.64 -8.60 -3.19
N LYS A 151 36.36 -8.77 -2.83
CA LYS A 151 35.71 -10.07 -2.69
C LYS A 151 35.50 -10.74 -4.04
N GLY A 152 34.90 -10.05 -5.01
CA GLY A 152 34.53 -10.63 -6.31
C GLY A 152 33.76 -11.96 -6.13
N ASN A 153 34.24 -13.03 -6.77
CA ASN A 153 33.72 -14.39 -6.64
C ASN A 153 34.61 -15.33 -5.79
N ARG A 154 35.43 -14.77 -4.91
CA ARG A 154 36.46 -15.54 -4.18
C ARG A 154 35.94 -16.26 -2.95
N LEU A 155 34.85 -15.77 -2.36
CA LEU A 155 34.14 -16.41 -1.24
C LEU A 155 33.17 -17.48 -1.74
#